data_AF-A0A1G3YJ06-F1
#
_entry.id   AF-A0A1G3YJ06-F1
#
_cell.length_a   1.000
_cell.length_b   1.000
_cell.length_c   1.000
_cell.angle_alpha   90.00
_cell.angle_beta   90.00
_cell.angle_gamma   90.00
#
_symmetry.space_group_name_H-M   'P 1'
#
loop_
_entity.id
_entity.type
_entity.pdbx_description
1 polymer ?
#
loop_
_entity_poly.entity_id
_entity_poly.type
_entity_poly.pdbx_seq_one_letter_code
_entity_poly.pdbx_strand_id
1 'polypeptide(L)'
;MEMLATGYIPPFWIHLFDWYAHIPYTLFMGMFDTFIFDSPITCSECGEPIVSTQSKSFGSLLDTYRVGDAIRDCRIRIGVVEELCWCSVCADRPNRRETVAWLVVWHGIYAGAYASCETAETRLSTVDRMTLLEWHGRQQGEKEAWHRRFRSLYADLEGWHRYAIAEDKELFLKTPLGFLRSGLDKYLPEADPLGALLAAHEPPKDDGSGDLSG
;
A
#
# COMPACT_ATOMS: atom_id res chain seq x y z
N MET A 1 -31.14 43.64 18.58
CA MET A 1 -30.05 42.96 19.33
C MET A 1 -29.58 41.84 18.43
N GLU A 2 -28.87 42.24 17.38
CA GLU A 2 -28.34 41.39 16.31
C GLU A 2 -26.96 40.90 16.74
N MET A 3 -26.71 39.61 16.64
CA MET A 3 -25.36 39.05 16.63
C MET A 3 -25.23 38.19 15.37
N LEU A 4 -24.71 38.82 14.32
CA LEU A 4 -24.20 38.16 13.12
C LEU A 4 -22.83 37.58 13.46
N ALA A 5 -22.71 36.25 13.47
CA ALA A 5 -21.42 35.56 13.47
C ALA A 5 -21.06 35.20 12.02
N THR A 6 -20.40 36.12 11.33
CA THR A 6 -19.74 35.87 10.04
C THR A 6 -18.45 35.08 10.30
N GLY A 7 -18.51 33.76 10.08
CA GLY A 7 -17.33 32.89 10.02
C GLY A 7 -16.64 33.05 8.66
N TYR A 8 -15.48 33.69 8.68
CA TYR A 8 -14.60 33.93 7.54
C TYR A 8 -13.84 32.63 7.19
N ILE A 9 -14.20 31.98 6.07
CA ILE A 9 -13.45 30.84 5.51
C ILE A 9 -12.47 31.41 4.47
N PRO A 10 -11.14 31.28 4.64
CA PRO A 10 -10.18 31.82 3.68
C PRO A 10 -10.19 30.99 2.38
N PRO A 11 -10.14 31.63 1.19
CA PRO A 11 -10.03 30.96 -0.09
C PRO A 11 -8.56 30.65 -0.36
N PHE A 12 -8.11 29.43 -0.04
CA PHE A 12 -6.83 28.93 -0.56
C PHE A 12 -7.09 27.97 -1.73
N TRP A 13 -7.63 28.56 -2.80
CA TRP A 13 -7.54 27.99 -4.15
C TRP A 13 -6.15 28.34 -4.69
N ILE A 14 -5.20 27.41 -4.59
CA ILE A 14 -3.98 27.47 -5.39
C ILE A 14 -4.27 26.68 -6.66
N HIS A 15 -4.59 27.42 -7.72
CA HIS A 15 -4.43 26.96 -9.09
C HIS A 15 -2.99 26.48 -9.28
N LEU A 16 -2.79 25.17 -9.30
CA LEU A 16 -1.61 24.52 -9.88
C LEU A 16 -2.01 23.78 -11.18
N PHE A 17 -3.01 24.33 -11.88
CA PHE A 17 -3.44 23.89 -13.21
C PHE A 17 -2.88 24.86 -14.24
N ASP A 18 -1.63 24.64 -14.62
CA ASP A 18 -1.14 24.87 -15.97
C ASP A 18 0.33 24.48 -15.97
N TRP A 19 0.65 23.43 -16.71
CA TRP A 19 1.96 22.98 -17.22
C TRP A 19 1.99 21.46 -17.18
N TYR A 20 1.34 20.79 -18.14
CA TYR A 20 1.78 19.51 -18.73
C TYR A 20 0.81 19.13 -19.87
N ALA A 21 0.71 19.99 -20.88
CA ALA A 21 0.07 19.62 -22.13
C ALA A 21 1.10 18.95 -23.06
N HIS A 22 0.76 17.75 -23.51
CA HIS A 22 1.36 16.97 -24.61
C HIS A 22 2.71 16.28 -24.37
N ILE A 23 2.63 15.05 -23.85
CA ILE A 23 3.61 14.00 -24.14
C ILE A 23 2.86 12.84 -24.83
N PRO A 24 3.25 12.43 -26.05
CA PRO A 24 2.58 11.36 -26.78
C PRO A 24 2.75 10.00 -26.09
N TYR A 25 1.65 9.27 -26.04
CA TYR A 25 1.54 7.94 -25.46
C TYR A 25 2.26 6.89 -26.32
N THR A 26 3.51 6.59 -25.98
CA THR A 26 4.26 5.44 -26.51
C THR A 26 4.93 4.69 -25.37
N LEU A 27 4.48 3.44 -25.16
CA LEU A 27 5.07 2.39 -24.33
C LEU A 27 5.15 2.68 -22.81
N PHE A 28 4.12 2.22 -22.10
CA PHE A 28 3.96 2.23 -20.64
C PHE A 28 4.88 1.17 -19.98
N MET A 29 6.18 1.44 -19.90
CA MET A 29 7.11 0.80 -18.96
C MET A 29 7.89 1.87 -18.19
N GLY A 30 7.21 2.95 -17.81
CA GLY A 30 7.78 3.93 -16.88
C GLY A 30 7.66 3.44 -15.45
N MET A 31 8.66 3.76 -14.63
CA MET A 31 8.63 3.51 -13.19
C MET A 31 7.54 4.39 -12.59
N PHE A 32 6.35 3.84 -12.35
CA PHE A 32 5.24 4.59 -11.76
C PHE A 32 4.73 3.87 -10.52
N ASP A 33 4.30 4.66 -9.55
CA ASP A 33 3.70 4.15 -8.33
C ASP A 33 2.25 3.74 -8.62
N THR A 34 1.81 2.63 -8.04
CA THR A 34 0.47 2.08 -8.24
C THR A 34 -0.41 2.38 -7.04
N PHE A 35 -1.56 3.00 -7.26
CA PHE A 35 -2.56 3.29 -6.22
C PHE A 35 -3.73 2.35 -6.37
N ILE A 36 -3.99 1.54 -5.35
CA ILE A 36 -5.13 0.63 -5.30
C ILE A 36 -6.35 1.38 -4.75
N PHE A 37 -7.50 1.22 -5.40
CA PHE A 37 -8.73 1.85 -4.98
C PHE A 37 -9.46 0.96 -3.99
N ASP A 38 -9.96 1.55 -2.90
CA ASP A 38 -10.78 0.86 -1.91
C ASP A 38 -12.18 0.55 -2.49
N SER A 39 -12.68 1.46 -3.35
CA SER A 39 -13.88 1.28 -4.15
C SER A 39 -13.54 1.41 -5.63
N PRO A 40 -13.86 0.41 -6.48
CA PRO A 40 -13.55 0.48 -7.91
C PRO A 40 -14.21 1.68 -8.58
N ILE A 41 -13.46 2.36 -9.46
CA ILE A 41 -13.97 3.45 -10.28
C ILE A 41 -14.50 2.88 -11.59
N THR A 42 -15.74 3.22 -11.94
CA THR A 42 -16.38 2.70 -13.16
C THR A 42 -15.85 3.40 -14.41
N CYS A 43 -15.46 2.64 -15.43
CA CYS A 43 -15.06 3.22 -16.71
C CYS A 43 -16.25 3.94 -17.38
N SER A 44 -16.04 5.18 -17.82
CA SER A 44 -17.08 6.01 -18.44
C SER A 44 -17.57 5.52 -19.80
N GLU A 45 -16.84 4.60 -20.44
CA GLU A 45 -17.14 4.05 -21.76
C GLU A 45 -17.81 2.67 -21.71
N CYS A 46 -17.24 1.73 -20.95
CA CYS A 46 -17.70 0.34 -20.93
C CYS A 46 -18.36 -0.10 -19.63
N GLY A 47 -18.27 0.69 -18.57
CA GLY A 47 -18.79 0.32 -17.25
C GLY A 47 -17.93 -0.68 -16.47
N GLU A 48 -16.78 -1.12 -17.01
CA GLU A 48 -15.89 -2.05 -16.31
C GLU A 48 -15.29 -1.38 -15.05
N PRO A 49 -15.21 -2.09 -13.91
CA PRO A 49 -14.55 -1.59 -12.71
C PRO A 49 -13.04 -1.48 -12.91
N ILE A 50 -12.50 -0.30 -12.64
CA ILE A 50 -11.07 -0.02 -12.57
C ILE A 50 -10.68 -0.06 -11.09
N VAL A 51 -9.74 -0.92 -10.73
CA VAL A 51 -9.33 -1.16 -9.32
C VAL A 51 -8.08 -0.41 -8.91
N SER A 52 -7.36 0.19 -9.86
CA SER A 52 -6.09 0.87 -9.59
C SER A 52 -5.73 1.88 -10.67
N THR A 53 -4.86 2.83 -10.32
CA THR A 53 -4.20 3.70 -11.30
C THR A 53 -2.69 3.78 -11.05
N GLN A 54 -1.94 4.18 -12.07
CA GLN A 54 -0.52 4.48 -11.96
C GLN A 54 -0.30 5.98 -11.99
N SER A 55 0.40 6.51 -11.00
CA SER A 55 0.64 7.95 -10.87
C SER A 55 2.11 8.28 -11.15
N LYS A 56 2.31 9.40 -11.85
CA LYS A 56 3.63 10.02 -12.06
C LYS A 56 3.88 11.20 -11.12
N SER A 57 2.89 11.55 -10.31
CA SER A 57 2.89 12.75 -9.46
C SER A 57 3.76 12.58 -8.20
N PHE A 58 4.26 11.38 -7.95
CA PHE A 58 5.04 11.02 -6.76
C PHE A 58 6.45 10.50 -7.11
N GLY A 59 7.19 10.05 -6.10
CA GLY A 59 8.61 9.67 -6.17
C GLY A 59 8.97 8.61 -7.21
N SER A 60 7.99 7.91 -7.81
CA SER A 60 8.21 6.94 -8.89
C SER A 60 9.10 5.80 -8.44
N LEU A 61 8.81 5.26 -7.26
CA LEU A 61 9.57 4.20 -6.59
C LEU A 61 9.11 2.79 -6.95
N LEU A 62 8.11 2.66 -7.85
CA LEU A 62 7.42 1.41 -8.17
C LEU A 62 6.71 0.81 -6.94
N ASP A 63 6.37 1.64 -5.97
CA ASP A 63 5.66 1.21 -4.78
C ASP A 63 4.15 1.06 -5.10
N THR A 64 3.49 0.16 -4.37
CA THR A 64 2.04 0.00 -4.41
C THR A 64 1.44 0.54 -3.12
N TYR A 65 0.50 1.47 -3.24
CA TYR A 65 -0.13 2.16 -2.12
C TYR A 65 -1.60 1.79 -1.99
N ARG A 66 -2.03 1.47 -0.77
CA ARG A 66 -3.41 1.28 -0.33
C ARG A 66 -3.83 2.41 0.61
N VAL A 67 -5.13 2.56 0.83
CA VAL A 67 -5.65 3.59 1.73
C VAL A 67 -5.03 3.44 3.12
N GLY A 68 -4.52 4.56 3.65
CA GLY A 68 -3.80 4.71 4.90
C GLY A 68 -2.30 4.38 4.82
N ASP A 69 -1.75 4.13 3.64
CA ASP A 69 -0.31 4.00 3.44
C ASP A 69 0.37 5.37 3.33
N ALA A 70 1.58 5.46 3.90
CA ALA A 70 2.41 6.64 3.74
C ALA A 70 3.09 6.64 2.36
N ILE A 71 2.81 7.66 1.56
CA ILE A 71 3.41 7.86 0.24
C ILE A 71 4.83 8.37 0.43
N ARG A 72 5.81 7.61 -0.08
CA ARG A 72 7.23 7.99 -0.02
C ARG A 72 7.50 9.14 -0.99
N ASP A 73 8.42 10.01 -0.59
CA ASP A 73 8.81 11.23 -1.34
C ASP A 73 7.62 12.13 -1.74
N CYS A 74 6.53 12.07 -0.98
CA CYS A 74 5.34 12.87 -1.23
C CYS A 74 5.57 14.34 -0.83
N ARG A 75 5.59 15.24 -1.81
CA ARG A 75 5.66 16.69 -1.59
C ARG A 75 4.31 17.29 -1.18
N ILE A 76 3.22 16.59 -1.49
CA ILE A 76 1.86 17.03 -1.20
C ILE A 76 1.56 16.71 0.25
N ARG A 77 1.40 17.77 1.06
CA ARG A 77 0.96 17.60 2.44
C ARG A 77 -0.54 17.36 2.49
N ILE A 78 -1.35 18.24 1.95
CA ILE A 78 -2.81 18.09 1.95
C ILE A 78 -3.29 18.48 0.56
N GLY A 79 -4.04 17.62 -0.12
CA GLY A 79 -4.55 17.95 -1.44
C GLY A 79 -5.21 16.77 -2.15
N VAL A 80 -5.77 17.09 -3.32
CA VAL A 80 -6.33 16.12 -4.25
C VAL A 80 -5.49 16.15 -5.53
N VAL A 81 -5.17 14.99 -6.08
CA VAL A 81 -4.40 14.82 -7.32
C VAL A 81 -5.28 14.16 -8.36
N GLU A 82 -5.37 14.79 -9.53
CA GLU A 82 -6.05 14.23 -10.69
C GLU A 82 -5.15 13.21 -11.40
N GLU A 83 -5.65 12.00 -11.63
CA GLU A 83 -4.92 10.95 -12.34
C GLU A 83 -5.78 10.26 -13.39
N LEU A 84 -5.19 9.98 -14.54
CA LEU A 84 -5.84 9.26 -15.62
C LEU A 84 -5.88 7.76 -15.33
N CYS A 85 -7.07 7.18 -15.37
CA CYS A 85 -7.26 5.75 -15.21
C CYS A 85 -7.13 5.01 -16.55
N TRP A 86 -6.52 3.83 -16.48
CA TRP A 86 -6.42 2.93 -17.62
C TRP A 86 -7.49 1.84 -17.53
N CYS A 87 -8.22 1.64 -18.63
CA CYS A 87 -9.19 0.55 -18.77
C CYS A 87 -8.68 -0.44 -19.83
N SER A 88 -8.57 -1.71 -19.46
CA SER A 88 -8.10 -2.79 -20.35
C SER A 88 -9.01 -3.04 -21.54
N VAL A 89 -10.33 -2.89 -21.36
CA VAL A 89 -11.34 -3.15 -22.40
C VAL A 89 -11.38 -2.03 -23.45
N CYS A 90 -11.12 -0.79 -23.03
CA CYS A 90 -11.21 0.39 -23.88
C CYS A 90 -9.84 0.90 -24.37
N ALA A 91 -8.75 0.26 -23.96
CA ALA A 91 -7.39 0.72 -24.22
C ALA A 91 -7.12 0.97 -25.72
N ASP A 92 -7.59 0.07 -26.59
CA ASP A 92 -7.30 0.08 -28.03
C ASP A 92 -8.30 0.89 -28.87
N ARG A 93 -9.32 1.51 -28.25
CA ARG A 93 -10.35 2.23 -28.99
C ARG A 93 -9.88 3.64 -29.38
N PRO A 94 -10.01 4.06 -30.65
CA PRO A 94 -9.78 5.44 -31.04
C PRO A 94 -10.85 6.34 -30.40
N ASN A 95 -10.44 7.51 -29.88
CA ASN A 95 -11.31 8.52 -29.23
C ASN A 95 -12.01 8.08 -27.94
N ARG A 96 -11.38 7.20 -27.13
CA ARG A 96 -11.93 6.85 -25.81
C ARG A 96 -12.06 8.09 -24.91
N ARG A 97 -13.14 8.21 -24.15
CA ARG A 97 -13.19 9.17 -23.04
C ARG A 97 -12.19 8.76 -21.96
N GLU A 98 -11.45 9.74 -21.49
CA GLU A 98 -10.55 9.57 -20.36
C GLU A 98 -11.39 9.38 -19.09
N THR A 99 -11.12 8.30 -18.36
CA THR A 99 -11.67 8.12 -17.02
C THR A 99 -10.65 8.70 -16.05
N VAL A 100 -11.10 9.56 -15.15
CA VAL A 100 -10.25 10.28 -14.21
C VAL A 100 -10.53 9.78 -12.79
N ALA A 101 -9.47 9.59 -12.00
CA ALA A 101 -9.53 9.38 -10.57
C ALA A 101 -8.94 10.57 -9.83
N TRP A 102 -9.56 10.91 -8.72
CA TRP A 102 -9.11 11.97 -7.81
C TRP A 102 -8.53 11.32 -6.57
N LEU A 103 -7.20 11.27 -6.48
CA LEU A 103 -6.46 10.72 -5.35
C LEU A 103 -6.39 11.75 -4.23
N VAL A 104 -6.82 11.37 -3.03
CA VAL A 104 -6.78 12.22 -1.84
C VAL A 104 -5.52 11.92 -1.07
N VAL A 105 -4.72 12.95 -0.79
CA VAL A 105 -3.50 12.88 0.00
C VAL A 105 -3.63 13.74 1.24
N TRP A 106 -3.43 13.12 2.40
CA TRP A 106 -3.53 13.78 3.70
C TRP A 106 -2.27 13.56 4.53
N HIS A 107 -1.53 14.63 4.83
CA HIS A 107 -0.16 14.64 5.36
C HIS A 107 0.82 13.63 4.73
N GLY A 108 0.71 13.40 3.42
CA GLY A 108 1.52 12.39 2.71
C GLY A 108 1.02 10.96 2.89
N ILE A 109 -0.18 10.76 3.44
CA ILE A 109 -0.88 9.48 3.53
C ILE A 109 -1.91 9.43 2.41
N TYR A 110 -1.99 8.30 1.71
CA TYR A 110 -3.02 8.06 0.72
C TYR A 110 -4.37 7.83 1.42
N ALA A 111 -5.32 8.76 1.26
CA ALA A 111 -6.58 8.76 2.01
C ALA A 111 -7.79 8.21 1.22
N GLY A 112 -7.60 7.87 -0.06
CA GLY A 112 -8.64 7.30 -0.92
C GLY A 112 -8.59 7.84 -2.35
N ALA A 113 -9.34 7.19 -3.25
CA ALA A 113 -9.51 7.60 -4.63
C ALA A 113 -11.00 7.70 -4.97
N TYR A 114 -11.38 8.72 -5.73
CA TYR A 114 -12.78 9.01 -6.02
C TYR A 114 -13.00 9.35 -7.49
N ALA A 115 -14.20 9.07 -8.00
CA ALA A 115 -14.57 9.38 -9.38
C ALA A 115 -14.88 10.87 -9.62
N SER A 116 -15.09 11.66 -8.55
CA SER A 116 -15.40 13.09 -8.65
C SER A 116 -14.51 13.93 -7.73
N CYS A 117 -14.14 15.12 -8.19
CA CYS A 117 -13.36 16.08 -7.41
C CYS A 117 -14.10 16.50 -6.13
N GLU A 118 -15.41 16.78 -6.23
CA GLU A 118 -16.24 17.20 -5.10
C GLU A 118 -16.26 16.15 -3.97
N THR A 119 -16.37 14.86 -4.32
CA THR A 119 -16.30 13.78 -3.32
C THR A 119 -14.90 13.68 -2.69
N ALA A 120 -13.84 13.88 -3.47
CA ALA A 120 -12.47 13.86 -3.00
C ALA A 120 -12.17 15.01 -2.03
N GLU A 121 -12.61 16.23 -2.36
CA GLU A 121 -12.49 17.42 -1.49
C GLU A 121 -13.30 17.26 -0.21
N THR A 122 -14.54 16.75 -0.32
CA THR A 122 -15.37 16.43 0.83
C THR A 122 -14.64 15.44 1.74
N ARG A 123 -14.10 14.35 1.18
CA ARG A 123 -13.30 13.40 1.96
C ARG A 123 -12.15 14.09 2.66
N LEU A 124 -11.36 14.90 1.95
CA LEU A 124 -10.20 15.60 2.49
C LEU A 124 -10.55 16.45 3.73
N SER A 125 -11.70 17.11 3.71
CA SER A 125 -12.20 17.91 4.85
C SER A 125 -12.72 17.07 6.03
N THR A 126 -13.15 15.83 5.76
CA THR A 126 -13.69 14.92 6.79
C THR A 126 -12.63 14.03 7.44
N VAL A 127 -11.41 13.95 6.88
CA VAL A 127 -10.32 13.18 7.51
C VAL A 127 -10.01 13.81 8.86
N ASP A 128 -10.42 13.11 9.92
CA ASP A 128 -10.34 13.59 11.29
C ASP A 128 -9.13 13.00 12.01
N ARG A 129 -8.93 13.42 13.26
CA ARG A 129 -7.81 12.92 14.08
C ARG A 129 -7.93 11.42 14.39
N MET A 130 -9.14 10.88 14.51
CA MET A 130 -9.33 9.47 14.84
C MET A 130 -8.89 8.57 13.69
N THR A 131 -9.26 8.92 12.46
CA THR A 131 -8.84 8.22 11.23
C THR A 131 -7.30 8.07 11.17
N LEU A 132 -6.56 9.11 11.60
CA LEU A 132 -5.10 9.08 11.63
C LEU A 132 -4.53 8.16 12.71
N LEU A 133 -5.16 8.16 13.88
CA LEU A 133 -4.75 7.28 14.96
C LEU A 133 -5.00 5.81 14.58
N GLU A 134 -6.08 5.54 13.85
CA GLU A 134 -6.37 4.23 13.29
C GLU A 134 -5.32 3.81 12.25
N TRP A 135 -5.01 4.67 11.27
CA TRP A 135 -3.96 4.40 10.30
C TRP A 135 -2.60 4.18 10.96
N HIS A 136 -2.24 5.03 11.92
CA HIS A 136 -1.00 4.87 12.67
C HIS A 136 -0.99 3.57 13.48
N GLY A 137 -2.10 3.22 14.13
CA GLY A 137 -2.27 1.97 14.87
C GLY A 137 -2.06 0.75 13.99
N ARG A 138 -2.67 0.73 12.80
CA ARG A 138 -2.47 -0.33 11.80
C ARG A 138 -1.00 -0.43 11.36
N GLN A 139 -0.36 0.68 11.01
CA GLN A 139 1.05 0.70 10.60
C GLN A 139 1.99 0.21 11.70
N GLN A 140 1.73 0.55 12.97
CA GLN A 140 2.48 0.00 14.10
C GLN A 140 2.24 -1.51 14.24
N GLY A 141 0.99 -1.97 14.13
CA GLY A 141 0.65 -3.39 14.18
C GLY A 141 1.35 -4.20 13.09
N GLU A 142 1.38 -3.70 11.86
CA GLU A 142 2.08 -4.33 10.74
C GLU A 142 3.59 -4.38 10.97
N LYS A 143 4.18 -3.27 11.44
CA LYS A 143 5.60 -3.21 11.80
C LYS A 143 5.95 -4.20 12.90
N GLU A 144 5.14 -4.31 13.95
CA GLU A 144 5.33 -5.29 15.02
C GLU A 144 5.17 -6.72 14.53
N ALA A 145 4.17 -6.99 13.68
CA ALA A 145 3.98 -8.29 13.05
C ALA A 145 5.18 -8.66 12.17
N TRP A 146 5.71 -7.71 11.40
CA TRP A 146 6.93 -7.90 10.60
C TRP A 146 8.14 -8.17 11.50
N HIS A 147 8.36 -7.37 12.55
CA HIS A 147 9.47 -7.60 13.50
C HIS A 147 9.39 -8.96 14.17
N ARG A 148 8.20 -9.42 14.59
CA ARG A 148 8.02 -10.75 15.17
C ARG A 148 8.37 -11.86 14.17
N ARG A 149 7.85 -11.76 12.94
CA ARG A 149 8.15 -12.72 11.87
C ARG A 149 9.64 -12.75 11.53
N PHE A 150 10.25 -11.59 11.32
CA PHE A 150 11.67 -11.48 11.02
C PHE A 150 12.54 -12.06 12.14
N ARG A 151 12.23 -11.76 13.41
CA ARG A 151 12.96 -12.34 14.56
C ARG A 151 12.81 -13.86 14.63
N SER A 152 11.63 -14.38 14.34
CA SER A 152 11.39 -15.83 14.30
C SER A 152 12.20 -16.49 13.19
N LEU A 153 12.11 -15.98 11.96
CA LEU A 153 12.88 -16.47 10.82
C LEU A 153 14.38 -16.42 11.09
N TYR A 154 14.87 -15.30 11.65
CA TYR A 154 16.29 -15.15 11.98
C TYR A 154 16.75 -16.17 13.02
N ALA A 155 15.96 -16.41 14.07
CA ALA A 155 16.27 -17.42 15.07
C ALA A 155 16.30 -18.84 14.49
N ASP A 156 15.39 -19.15 13.56
CA ASP A 156 15.34 -20.46 12.89
C ASP A 156 16.53 -20.65 11.95
N LEU A 157 16.91 -19.61 11.19
CA LEU A 157 18.09 -19.62 10.32
C LEU A 157 19.40 -19.69 11.11
N GLU A 158 19.50 -18.99 12.24
CA GLU A 158 20.64 -19.09 13.15
C GLU A 158 20.74 -20.51 13.75
N GLY A 159 19.61 -21.09 14.14
CA GLY A 159 19.51 -22.48 14.59
C GLY A 159 19.96 -23.46 13.50
N TRP A 160 19.51 -23.27 12.27
CA TRP A 160 19.92 -24.07 11.11
C TRP A 160 21.42 -23.96 10.85
N HIS A 161 21.97 -22.75 10.86
CA HIS A 161 23.40 -22.52 10.65
C HIS A 161 24.24 -23.25 11.71
N ARG A 162 23.86 -23.13 12.98
CA ARG A 162 24.52 -23.83 14.10
C ARG A 162 24.44 -25.35 13.96
N TYR A 163 23.31 -25.89 13.52
CA TYR A 163 23.15 -27.31 13.23
C TYR A 163 24.05 -27.76 12.07
N ALA A 164 24.14 -26.96 11.01
CA ALA A 164 24.92 -27.28 9.81
C ALA A 164 26.44 -27.37 10.08
N ILE A 165 26.95 -26.54 10.99
CA ILE A 165 28.37 -26.52 11.39
C ILE A 165 28.70 -27.44 12.58
N ALA A 166 27.70 -28.06 13.22
CA ALA A 166 27.92 -28.91 14.37
C ALA A 166 28.64 -30.21 13.96
N GLU A 167 29.73 -30.53 14.67
CA GLU A 167 30.47 -31.78 14.47
C GLU A 167 29.62 -33.02 14.82
N ASP A 168 28.86 -32.92 15.92
CA ASP A 168 27.93 -33.96 16.37
C ASP A 168 26.49 -33.42 16.35
N LYS A 169 25.78 -33.80 15.29
CA LYS A 169 24.38 -33.42 15.04
C LYS A 169 23.43 -34.05 16.05
N GLU A 170 23.69 -35.28 16.51
CA GLU A 170 22.82 -35.94 17.48
C GLU A 170 22.93 -35.30 18.86
N LEU A 171 24.15 -34.93 19.28
CA LEU A 171 24.38 -34.21 20.53
C LEU A 171 23.77 -32.80 20.47
N PHE A 172 23.87 -32.14 19.32
CA PHE A 172 23.25 -30.83 19.11
C PHE A 172 21.73 -30.89 19.32
N LEU A 173 21.05 -31.89 18.75
CA LEU A 173 19.61 -32.10 18.90
C LEU A 173 19.20 -32.47 20.34
N LYS A 174 20.09 -33.11 21.11
CA LYS A 174 19.87 -33.44 22.51
C LYS A 174 20.15 -32.27 23.47
N THR A 175 20.73 -31.17 22.99
CA THR A 175 21.11 -30.03 23.83
C THR A 175 19.90 -29.11 24.07
N PRO A 176 19.44 -28.92 25.32
CA PRO A 176 18.20 -28.20 25.62
C PRO A 176 18.19 -26.73 25.12
N LEU A 177 19.36 -26.08 25.11
CA LEU A 177 19.47 -24.64 24.84
C LEU A 177 19.60 -24.28 23.36
N GLY A 178 20.06 -25.21 22.50
CA GLY A 178 20.14 -24.99 21.06
C GLY A 178 18.82 -25.27 20.33
N PHE A 179 17.99 -26.12 20.93
CA PHE A 179 16.80 -26.72 20.34
C PHE A 179 15.49 -26.01 20.73
N LEU A 180 15.39 -25.49 21.96
CA LEU A 180 14.15 -24.86 22.48
C LEU A 180 13.75 -23.54 21.78
N ARG A 181 14.58 -22.98 20.90
CA ARG A 181 14.32 -21.68 20.26
C ARG A 181 13.99 -21.73 18.77
N SER A 182 14.36 -22.78 18.04
CA SER A 182 14.31 -22.79 16.57
C SER A 182 13.28 -23.73 15.93
N GLY A 183 12.57 -24.55 16.72
CA GLY A 183 11.58 -25.50 16.19
C GLY A 183 12.09 -26.38 15.04
N LEU A 184 13.41 -26.59 14.98
CA LEU A 184 14.12 -27.11 13.81
C LEU A 184 13.76 -28.58 13.51
N ASP A 185 13.38 -29.32 14.55
CA ASP A 185 12.87 -30.69 14.48
C ASP A 185 11.72 -30.87 13.52
N LYS A 186 10.89 -29.85 13.35
CA LYS A 186 9.74 -29.89 12.44
C LYS A 186 10.16 -29.94 10.98
N TYR A 187 11.33 -29.41 10.65
CA TYR A 187 11.77 -29.22 9.26
C TYR A 187 12.84 -30.25 8.84
N LEU A 188 13.61 -30.79 9.79
CA LEU A 188 14.66 -31.79 9.51
C LEU A 188 14.19 -33.06 8.78
N PRO A 189 12.97 -33.60 9.00
CA PRO A 189 12.47 -34.77 8.29
C PRO A 189 12.11 -34.52 6.82
N GLU A 190 11.98 -33.26 6.41
CA GLU A 190 11.57 -32.88 5.06
C GLU A 190 12.68 -33.14 4.04
N ALA A 191 12.29 -33.38 2.79
CA ALA A 191 13.25 -33.57 1.69
C ALA A 191 14.09 -32.30 1.41
N ASP A 192 13.50 -31.13 1.66
CA ASP A 192 14.18 -29.83 1.66
C ASP A 192 13.84 -29.06 2.95
N PRO A 193 14.64 -29.25 4.03
CA PRO A 193 14.39 -28.60 5.31
C PRO A 193 14.47 -27.08 5.26
N LEU A 194 15.33 -26.52 4.40
CA LEU A 194 15.48 -25.07 4.27
C LEU A 194 14.29 -24.48 3.50
N GLY A 195 13.85 -25.14 2.43
CA GLY A 195 12.63 -24.79 1.73
C GLY A 195 11.40 -24.83 2.63
N ALA A 196 11.27 -25.87 3.46
CA ALA A 196 10.18 -26.00 4.45
C ALA A 196 10.21 -24.88 5.51
N LEU A 197 11.40 -24.53 6.01
CA LEU A 197 11.58 -23.42 6.94
C LEU A 197 11.19 -22.08 6.30
N LEU A 198 11.62 -21.81 5.07
CA LEU A 198 11.26 -20.58 4.36
C LEU A 198 9.75 -20.50 4.09
N ALA A 199 9.14 -21.61 3.67
CA ALA A 199 7.70 -21.69 3.44
C ALA A 199 6.87 -21.43 4.73
N ALA A 200 7.37 -21.89 5.89
CA ALA A 200 6.71 -21.65 7.17
C ALA A 200 6.67 -20.17 7.60
N HIS A 201 7.56 -19.35 7.05
CA HIS A 201 7.64 -17.90 7.31
C HIS A 201 7.12 -17.04 6.15
N GLU A 202 6.58 -17.66 5.09
CA GLU A 202 6.01 -16.91 3.97
C GLU A 202 4.87 -16.01 4.50
N PRO A 203 4.87 -14.71 4.18
CA PRO A 203 3.76 -13.85 4.57
C PRO A 203 2.47 -14.41 3.98
N PRO A 204 1.33 -14.30 4.71
CA PRO A 204 0.05 -14.62 4.11
C PRO A 204 -0.07 -13.80 2.82
N LYS A 205 -0.49 -14.47 1.73
CA LYS A 205 -0.80 -13.77 0.49
C LYS A 205 -1.90 -12.78 0.83
N ASP A 206 -1.59 -11.49 0.67
CA ASP A 206 -2.57 -10.43 0.78
C ASP A 206 -3.60 -10.67 -0.33
N ASP A 207 -4.73 -11.26 0.05
CA ASP A 207 -5.82 -11.58 -0.88
C ASP A 207 -6.61 -10.34 -1.29
N GLY A 208 -6.17 -9.14 -0.86
CA GLY A 208 -6.79 -7.88 -1.19
C GLY A 208 -8.18 -7.70 -0.59
N SER A 209 -8.66 -8.64 0.23
CA SER A 209 -9.93 -8.55 0.94
C SER A 209 -9.73 -7.84 2.29
N GLY A 210 -9.34 -6.58 2.22
CA GLY A 210 -9.48 -5.68 3.36
C GLY A 210 -10.97 -5.41 3.58
N ASP A 211 -11.65 -6.28 4.33
CA ASP A 211 -13.00 -6.04 4.82
C ASP A 211 -12.95 -4.83 5.76
N LEU A 212 -13.16 -3.63 5.21
CA LEU A 212 -13.43 -2.40 5.94
C LEU A 212 -14.94 -2.17 5.95
N SER A 213 -15.67 -3.09 6.58
CA SER A 213 -17.04 -2.86 7.02
C SER A 213 -17.01 -2.49 8.52
N GLY A 214 -16.73 -1.22 8.80
CA GLY A 214 -16.77 -0.62 10.13
C GLY A 214 -17.23 0.82 10.05
#